data_AF-A0A0F8V8H6-F1
#
_entry.id   AF-A0A0F8V8H6-F1
#
_cell.length_a   1.000
_cell.length_b   1.000
_cell.length_c   1.000
_cell.angle_alpha   90.00
_cell.angle_beta   90.00
_cell.angle_gamma   90.00
#
_symmetry.space_group_name_H-M   'P 1'
#
loop_
_entity.id
_entity.type
_entity.pdbx_description
1 polymer ?
#
loop_
_entity_poly.entity_id
_entity_poly.type
_entity_poly.pdbx_seq_one_letter_code
_entity_poly.pdbx_strand_id
1 'polypeptide(L)'
;MKIYESYEDLPKLKLPYGNEIFISDSTIRDGSQMPGIVLSREHKVQIYEYLHEIGIEKLEAFVFNKRDRDAVELMFDRGYECPEITGWARASRADIDKILEVDGLEETGILMSVSDTHIHSKMRLSGRGEAEEKYLDALQYAVDHGLRTRAHLEDMTRADNYGFVFPLVKKIMEIDPNCIIRVCDTVGYGMPFMNIDEPYGIPKIIQHLKKEIGVKNIETHIHDDYGFGAASSITGFWHGANWTSVTFLGIGERAGNSEMEKILLFLADRVEGFDKYNLEPVTRFAKFMEKELGLRVPRNKAVVGKNIFAHESGIHAAGVLKNPFNYEPYPPELVGGTRLLLIGDSSGLEVIRHKIQETLNNLLDVETIVEKDDRRLLKIQTEIQKLYDKEERVSCISDEELLAYVEKYFLYQPICDPAHMGGGKLKSKGKIQEPEEEKD
;
A
#
# COMPACT_ATOMS: atom_id res chain seq x y z
N MET A 1 23.61 -21.30 -16.98
CA MET A 1 23.43 -20.38 -15.84
C MET A 1 22.13 -19.64 -16.08
N LYS A 2 21.25 -19.50 -15.08
CA LYS A 2 20.09 -18.61 -15.23
C LYS A 2 20.56 -17.17 -15.14
N ILE A 3 20.04 -16.30 -16.00
CA ILE A 3 20.36 -14.87 -16.07
C ILE A 3 19.09 -14.13 -15.63
N TYR A 4 19.26 -13.09 -14.82
CA TYR A 4 18.17 -12.23 -14.33
C TYR A 4 18.52 -10.78 -14.67
N GLU A 5 17.93 -10.25 -15.73
CA GLU A 5 18.25 -8.91 -16.27
C GLU A 5 17.03 -7.97 -16.27
N SER A 6 15.84 -8.51 -15.97
CA SER A 6 14.56 -7.81 -15.89
C SER A 6 13.69 -8.30 -14.72
N TYR A 7 12.62 -7.57 -14.43
CA TYR A 7 11.63 -7.94 -13.40
C TYR A 7 10.97 -9.29 -13.72
N GLU A 8 10.70 -9.54 -14.99
CA GLU A 8 10.03 -10.73 -15.51
C GLU A 8 10.89 -11.99 -15.40
N ASP A 9 12.22 -11.84 -15.37
CA ASP A 9 13.14 -12.97 -15.22
C ASP A 9 13.10 -13.54 -13.78
N LEU A 10 12.71 -12.74 -12.79
CA LEU A 10 12.72 -13.15 -11.39
C LEU A 10 11.63 -14.18 -11.11
N PRO A 11 11.96 -15.36 -10.54
CA PRO A 11 10.98 -16.41 -10.30
C PRO A 11 9.90 -15.93 -9.32
N LYS A 12 8.63 -16.02 -9.73
CA LYS A 12 7.50 -15.78 -8.84
C LYS A 12 7.35 -16.91 -7.82
N LEU A 13 6.74 -16.58 -6.69
CA LEU A 13 6.48 -17.47 -5.58
C LEU A 13 5.13 -18.17 -5.74
N LYS A 14 5.04 -19.41 -5.26
CA LYS A 14 3.79 -20.18 -5.24
C LYS A 14 3.33 -20.37 -3.81
N LEU A 15 2.05 -20.11 -3.55
CA LEU A 15 1.43 -20.42 -2.28
C LEU A 15 1.27 -21.94 -2.13
N PRO A 16 1.68 -22.52 -0.98
CA PRO A 16 1.73 -23.98 -0.83
C PRO A 16 0.36 -24.65 -0.77
N TYR A 17 -0.70 -23.90 -0.46
CA TYR A 17 -2.07 -24.43 -0.37
C TYR A 17 -2.90 -24.20 -1.64
N GLY A 18 -2.39 -23.44 -2.62
CA GLY A 18 -3.14 -23.11 -3.85
C GLY A 18 -4.47 -22.40 -3.61
N ASN A 19 -4.68 -21.84 -2.42
CA ASN A 19 -5.90 -21.14 -2.06
C ASN A 19 -5.92 -19.77 -2.75
N GLU A 20 -7.10 -19.35 -3.18
CA GLU A 20 -7.34 -17.94 -3.46
C GLU A 20 -7.20 -17.13 -2.17
N ILE A 21 -6.57 -15.95 -2.27
CA ILE A 21 -6.36 -15.05 -1.15
C ILE A 21 -7.26 -13.82 -1.32
N PHE A 22 -7.85 -13.37 -0.23
CA PHE A 22 -8.77 -12.25 -0.16
C PHE A 22 -8.31 -11.23 0.88
N ILE A 23 -8.69 -9.97 0.67
CA ILE A 23 -8.32 -8.85 1.52
C ILE A 23 -9.59 -8.23 2.11
N SER A 24 -9.56 -8.00 3.42
CA SER A 24 -10.57 -7.23 4.14
C SER A 24 -9.95 -5.91 4.59
N ASP A 25 -10.41 -4.79 4.04
CA ASP A 25 -10.04 -3.48 4.54
C ASP A 25 -10.77 -3.16 5.85
N SER A 26 -10.05 -2.51 6.76
CA SER A 26 -10.58 -1.96 8.00
C SER A 26 -10.16 -0.49 8.21
N THR A 27 -9.82 0.23 7.12
CA THR A 27 -9.34 1.61 7.18
C THR A 27 -10.39 2.55 7.81
N ILE A 28 -11.67 2.37 7.48
CA ILE A 28 -12.75 3.20 8.04
C ILE A 28 -13.30 2.70 9.40
N ARG A 29 -12.86 1.52 9.85
CA ARG A 29 -13.20 0.93 11.15
C ARG A 29 -12.01 1.01 12.09
N ASP A 30 -11.06 0.08 12.02
CA ASP A 30 -9.86 0.09 12.88
C ASP A 30 -9.02 1.34 12.66
N GLY A 31 -8.79 1.70 11.38
CA GLY A 31 -8.03 2.89 11.02
C GLY A 31 -8.61 4.18 11.58
N SER A 32 -9.94 4.26 11.69
CA SER A 32 -10.64 5.41 12.28
C SER A 32 -10.44 5.55 13.79
N GLN A 33 -9.89 4.53 14.45
CA GLN A 33 -9.55 4.58 15.87
C GLN A 33 -8.16 5.18 16.13
N MET A 34 -7.39 5.47 15.08
CA MET A 34 -6.11 6.15 15.22
C MET A 34 -6.26 7.50 15.95
N PRO A 35 -5.52 7.73 17.04
CA PRO A 35 -5.61 9.00 17.77
C PRO A 35 -5.33 10.20 16.86
N GLY A 36 -6.25 11.17 16.87
CA GLY A 36 -6.13 12.42 16.12
C GLY A 36 -6.74 12.41 14.71
N ILE A 37 -7.27 11.27 14.23
CA ILE A 37 -7.97 11.19 12.96
C ILE A 37 -9.49 11.18 13.19
N VAL A 38 -10.21 11.97 12.39
CA VAL A 38 -11.67 11.93 12.33
C VAL A 38 -12.10 11.88 10.88
N LEU A 39 -12.75 10.78 10.48
CA LEU A 39 -13.28 10.62 9.13
C LEU A 39 -14.68 11.24 9.02
N SER A 40 -14.86 12.15 8.07
CA SER A 40 -16.19 12.57 7.62
C SER A 40 -16.85 11.45 6.80
N ARG A 41 -18.15 11.56 6.53
CA ARG A 41 -18.83 10.62 5.63
C ARG A 41 -18.23 10.67 4.22
N GLU A 42 -17.89 11.86 3.73
CA GLU A 42 -17.26 12.06 2.43
C GLU A 42 -15.88 11.39 2.37
N HIS A 43 -15.07 11.47 3.44
CA HIS A 43 -13.79 10.77 3.50
C HIS A 43 -13.98 9.25 3.42
N LYS A 44 -14.98 8.70 4.13
CA LYS A 44 -15.26 7.27 4.11
C LYS A 44 -15.69 6.79 2.72
N VAL A 45 -16.55 7.55 2.05
CA VAL A 45 -17.00 7.23 0.68
C VAL A 45 -15.83 7.32 -0.31
N GLN A 46 -14.97 8.33 -0.20
CA GLN A 46 -13.79 8.42 -1.07
C GLN A 46 -12.81 7.26 -0.83
N ILE A 47 -12.62 6.83 0.41
CA ILE A 47 -11.84 5.63 0.74
C ILE A 47 -12.48 4.40 0.08
N TYR A 48 -13.81 4.23 0.19
CA TYR A 48 -14.53 3.15 -0.46
C TYR A 48 -14.32 3.12 -1.99
N GLU A 49 -14.34 4.27 -2.65
CA GLU A 49 -14.06 4.39 -4.08
C GLU A 49 -12.62 3.95 -4.44
N TYR A 50 -11.61 4.33 -3.64
CA TYR A 50 -10.25 3.84 -3.85
C TYR A 50 -10.13 2.32 -3.66
N LEU A 51 -10.80 1.77 -2.66
CA LEU A 51 -10.82 0.34 -2.39
C LEU A 51 -11.51 -0.43 -3.53
N HIS A 52 -12.57 0.14 -4.10
CA HIS A 52 -13.23 -0.38 -5.31
C HIS A 52 -12.28 -0.37 -6.51
N GLU A 53 -11.62 0.76 -6.79
CA GLU A 53 -10.65 0.88 -7.89
C GLU A 53 -9.48 -0.10 -7.77
N ILE A 54 -9.07 -0.44 -6.54
CA ILE A 54 -8.02 -1.42 -6.25
C ILE A 54 -8.52 -2.87 -6.42
N GLY A 55 -9.82 -3.11 -6.23
CA GLY A 55 -10.42 -4.45 -6.26
C GLY A 55 -10.38 -5.18 -4.93
N ILE A 56 -10.50 -4.46 -3.81
CA ILE A 56 -10.59 -5.05 -2.46
C ILE A 56 -11.92 -5.79 -2.29
N GLU A 57 -11.89 -6.96 -1.64
CA GLU A 57 -13.09 -7.79 -1.53
C GLU A 57 -14.04 -7.35 -0.43
N LYS A 58 -13.53 -6.90 0.72
CA LYS A 58 -14.38 -6.50 1.85
C LYS A 58 -13.95 -5.20 2.50
N LEU A 59 -14.93 -4.45 2.99
CA LEU A 59 -14.75 -3.24 3.78
C LEU A 59 -15.53 -3.36 5.08
N GLU A 60 -14.82 -3.41 6.20
CA GLU A 60 -15.45 -3.45 7.51
C GLU A 60 -15.87 -2.04 7.97
N ALA A 61 -17.11 -1.89 8.40
CA ALA A 61 -17.69 -0.61 8.82
C ALA A 61 -18.37 -0.71 10.19
N PHE A 62 -18.35 0.42 10.92
CA PHE A 62 -19.27 0.62 12.05
C PHE A 62 -20.64 1.06 11.54
N VAL A 63 -21.70 0.73 12.28
CA VAL A 63 -23.08 1.21 12.02
C VAL A 63 -23.81 1.66 13.28
N PHE A 64 -23.08 1.87 14.38
CA PHE A 64 -23.68 2.12 15.68
C PHE A 64 -24.32 3.50 15.83
N ASN A 65 -23.81 4.49 15.09
CA ASN A 65 -24.34 5.85 15.10
C ASN A 65 -24.86 6.24 13.71
N LYS A 66 -25.70 7.29 13.66
CA LYS A 66 -26.32 7.75 12.43
C LYS A 66 -25.28 8.15 11.37
N ARG A 67 -24.19 8.82 11.76
CA ARG A 67 -23.15 9.26 10.81
C ARG A 67 -22.52 8.08 10.07
N ASP A 68 -22.28 6.98 10.77
CA ASP A 68 -21.68 5.80 10.15
C ASP A 68 -22.68 5.08 9.24
N ARG A 69 -23.96 5.00 9.62
CA ARG A 69 -25.03 4.49 8.73
C ARG A 69 -25.22 5.34 7.49
N ASP A 70 -25.29 6.67 7.64
CA ASP A 70 -25.38 7.61 6.50
C ASP A 70 -24.19 7.43 5.53
N ALA A 71 -22.99 7.11 6.05
CA ALA A 71 -21.83 6.84 5.20
C ALA A 71 -21.96 5.50 4.45
N VAL A 72 -22.46 4.45 5.10
CA VAL A 72 -22.72 3.14 4.49
C VAL A 72 -23.81 3.24 3.41
N GLU A 73 -24.90 3.95 3.67
CA GLU A 73 -25.96 4.24 2.68
C GLU A 73 -25.37 4.92 1.43
N LEU A 74 -24.54 5.95 1.61
CA LEU A 74 -23.87 6.63 0.49
C LEU A 74 -22.90 5.73 -0.29
N MET A 75 -22.30 4.73 0.36
CA MET A 75 -21.46 3.73 -0.32
C MET A 75 -22.33 2.78 -1.14
N PHE A 76 -23.44 2.28 -0.60
CA PHE A 76 -24.40 1.45 -1.35
C PHE A 76 -24.97 2.18 -2.57
N ASP A 77 -25.23 3.50 -2.46
CA ASP A 77 -25.67 4.33 -3.59
C ASP A 77 -24.68 4.35 -4.77
N ARG A 78 -23.41 3.97 -4.57
CA ARG A 78 -22.43 3.82 -5.67
C ARG A 78 -22.71 2.60 -6.55
N GLY A 79 -23.42 1.60 -6.04
CA GLY A 79 -23.78 0.40 -6.78
C GLY A 79 -22.58 -0.49 -7.14
N TYR A 80 -21.49 -0.42 -6.37
CA TYR A 80 -20.33 -1.29 -6.58
C TYR A 80 -20.57 -2.67 -5.97
N GLU A 81 -20.11 -3.72 -6.66
CA GLU A 81 -20.15 -5.09 -6.13
C GLU A 81 -19.02 -5.35 -5.11
N CYS A 82 -17.87 -4.69 -5.29
CA CYS A 82 -16.69 -4.81 -4.42
C CYS A 82 -16.13 -3.43 -4.04
N PRO A 83 -15.67 -3.21 -2.79
CA PRO A 83 -15.72 -4.17 -1.69
C PRO A 83 -17.15 -4.38 -1.16
N GLU A 84 -17.45 -5.61 -0.77
CA GLU A 84 -18.62 -5.92 0.03
C GLU A 84 -18.50 -5.21 1.39
N ILE A 85 -19.50 -4.41 1.75
CA ILE A 85 -19.52 -3.71 3.03
C ILE A 85 -19.99 -4.69 4.11
N THR A 86 -19.22 -4.84 5.19
CA THR A 86 -19.55 -5.77 6.29
C THR A 86 -19.65 -5.05 7.61
N GLY A 87 -20.54 -5.51 8.49
CA GLY A 87 -20.71 -4.98 9.84
C GLY A 87 -19.64 -5.46 10.83
N TRP A 88 -19.54 -4.74 11.95
CA TRP A 88 -18.78 -5.14 13.13
C TRP A 88 -19.67 -4.99 14.36
N ALA A 89 -19.74 -6.04 15.19
CA ALA A 89 -20.58 -6.10 16.38
C ALA A 89 -19.79 -6.63 17.58
N ARG A 90 -20.11 -6.15 18.78
CA ARG A 90 -19.77 -6.88 20.01
C ARG A 90 -20.61 -8.16 20.08
N ALA A 91 -20.20 -9.14 20.88
CA ALA A 91 -21.01 -10.33 21.19
C ALA A 91 -22.28 -9.98 22.00
N SER A 92 -23.26 -9.39 21.34
CA SER A 92 -24.50 -8.85 21.89
C SER A 92 -25.56 -8.77 20.80
N ARG A 93 -26.74 -9.33 21.06
CA ARG A 93 -27.89 -9.24 20.16
C ARG A 93 -28.22 -7.80 19.76
N ALA A 94 -28.19 -6.86 20.71
CA ALA A 94 -28.47 -5.45 20.44
C ALA A 94 -27.47 -4.76 19.49
N ASP A 95 -26.24 -5.27 19.35
CA ASP A 95 -25.31 -4.75 18.34
C ASP A 95 -25.59 -5.40 16.97
N ILE A 96 -25.94 -6.69 16.96
CA ILE A 96 -26.34 -7.42 15.75
C ILE A 96 -27.63 -6.85 15.16
N ASP A 97 -28.60 -6.48 16.00
CA ASP A 97 -29.84 -5.82 15.57
C ASP A 97 -29.56 -4.54 14.79
N LYS A 98 -28.56 -3.76 15.20
CA LYS A 98 -28.15 -2.54 14.48
C LYS A 98 -27.51 -2.84 13.12
N ILE A 99 -26.91 -4.01 12.94
CA ILE A 99 -26.45 -4.46 11.62
C ILE A 99 -27.67 -4.81 10.76
N LEU A 100 -28.60 -5.58 11.31
CA LEU A 100 -29.82 -6.02 10.63
C LEU A 100 -30.75 -4.85 10.24
N GLU A 101 -30.67 -3.72 10.93
CA GLU A 101 -31.37 -2.47 10.59
C GLU A 101 -30.83 -1.78 9.34
N VAL A 102 -29.64 -2.14 8.84
CA VAL A 102 -29.04 -1.54 7.65
C VAL A 102 -29.23 -2.47 6.45
N ASP A 103 -30.13 -2.08 5.56
CA ASP A 103 -30.40 -2.80 4.32
C ASP A 103 -29.11 -3.00 3.49
N GLY A 104 -28.87 -4.23 3.03
CA GLY A 104 -27.71 -4.59 2.22
C GLY A 104 -26.50 -5.13 3.00
N LEU A 105 -26.48 -5.05 4.34
CA LEU A 105 -25.46 -5.73 5.14
C LEU A 105 -25.82 -7.20 5.37
N GLU A 106 -25.05 -8.09 4.75
CA GLU A 106 -25.27 -9.54 4.81
C GLU A 106 -24.24 -10.29 5.66
N GLU A 107 -23.16 -9.62 6.08
CA GLU A 107 -22.09 -10.21 6.89
C GLU A 107 -21.75 -9.33 8.09
N THR A 108 -21.53 -9.95 9.24
CA THR A 108 -21.00 -9.26 10.42
C THR A 108 -19.85 -10.01 11.08
N GLY A 109 -18.85 -9.24 11.49
CA GLY A 109 -17.84 -9.67 12.43
C GLY A 109 -18.31 -9.55 13.88
N ILE A 110 -18.09 -10.59 14.68
CA ILE A 110 -18.48 -10.65 16.09
C ILE A 110 -17.21 -10.67 16.95
N LEU A 111 -17.06 -9.67 17.82
CA LEU A 111 -15.93 -9.59 18.76
C LEU A 111 -16.02 -10.64 19.86
N MET A 112 -15.03 -11.54 19.91
CA MET A 112 -14.86 -12.59 20.90
C MET A 112 -13.51 -12.43 21.60
N SER A 113 -13.46 -11.76 22.75
CA SER A 113 -12.22 -11.57 23.51
C SER A 113 -11.77 -12.85 24.21
N VAL A 114 -10.66 -13.44 23.77
CA VAL A 114 -10.30 -14.80 24.18
C VAL A 114 -9.17 -14.91 25.20
N SER A 115 -8.43 -13.82 25.47
CA SER A 115 -7.38 -13.86 26.50
C SER A 115 -7.94 -13.69 27.91
N ASP A 116 -7.25 -14.28 28.89
CA ASP A 116 -7.68 -14.23 30.30
C ASP A 116 -7.72 -12.79 30.84
N THR A 117 -6.83 -11.91 30.37
CA THR A 117 -6.87 -10.48 30.72
C THR A 117 -8.15 -9.83 30.21
N HIS A 118 -8.58 -10.13 28.99
CA HIS A 118 -9.82 -9.57 28.46
C HIS A 118 -11.05 -10.15 29.16
N ILE A 119 -11.08 -11.46 29.38
CA ILE A 119 -12.20 -12.15 30.05
C ILE A 119 -12.39 -11.60 31.47
N HIS A 120 -11.32 -11.55 32.27
CA HIS A 120 -11.44 -11.18 33.68
C HIS A 120 -11.36 -9.68 33.94
N SER A 121 -10.51 -8.93 33.25
CA SER A 121 -10.29 -7.50 33.55
C SER A 121 -11.15 -6.57 32.69
N LYS A 122 -11.21 -6.80 31.37
CA LYS A 122 -11.99 -5.96 30.45
C LYS A 122 -13.49 -6.21 30.59
N MET A 123 -13.90 -7.48 30.53
CA MET A 123 -15.33 -7.84 30.53
C MET A 123 -15.85 -8.23 31.92
N ARG A 124 -14.97 -8.53 32.88
CA ARG A 124 -15.32 -8.93 34.25
C ARG A 124 -16.21 -10.17 34.33
N LEU A 125 -16.00 -11.11 33.41
CA LEU A 125 -16.67 -12.40 33.43
C LEU A 125 -16.01 -13.33 34.45
N SER A 126 -16.81 -14.27 34.98
CA SER A 126 -16.39 -15.24 35.98
C SER A 126 -15.35 -16.23 35.43
N GLY A 127 -15.39 -16.50 34.13
CA GLY A 127 -14.40 -17.33 33.46
C GLY A 127 -14.74 -17.60 31.99
N ARG A 128 -13.94 -18.47 31.39
CA ARG A 128 -14.00 -18.83 29.97
C ARG A 128 -15.34 -19.46 29.55
N GLY A 129 -16.00 -20.21 30.43
CA GLY A 129 -17.31 -20.81 30.15
C GLY A 129 -18.41 -19.75 29.90
N GLU A 130 -18.47 -18.73 30.75
CA GLU A 130 -19.41 -17.61 30.58
C GLU A 130 -19.11 -16.80 29.30
N ALA A 131 -17.82 -16.64 28.97
CA ALA A 131 -17.41 -16.01 27.71
C ALA A 131 -17.86 -16.85 26.50
N GLU A 132 -17.65 -18.16 26.55
CA GLU A 132 -18.07 -19.10 25.50
C GLU A 132 -19.58 -19.03 25.25
N GLU A 133 -20.40 -19.15 26.31
CA GLU A 133 -21.87 -19.07 26.21
C GLU A 133 -22.31 -17.76 25.55
N LYS A 134 -21.72 -16.64 25.97
CA LYS A 134 -21.99 -15.31 25.41
C LYS A 134 -21.64 -15.23 23.91
N TYR A 135 -20.52 -15.82 23.51
CA TYR A 135 -20.07 -15.78 22.12
C TYR A 135 -20.90 -16.66 21.21
N LEU A 136 -21.24 -17.88 21.66
CA LEU A 136 -22.07 -18.80 20.90
C LEU A 136 -23.52 -18.32 20.79
N ASP A 137 -24.08 -17.67 21.82
CA ASP A 137 -25.40 -17.03 21.74
C ASP A 137 -25.45 -15.94 20.65
N ALA A 138 -24.44 -15.06 20.63
CA ALA A 138 -24.36 -13.99 19.65
C ALA A 138 -24.15 -14.53 18.23
N LEU A 139 -23.29 -15.53 18.06
CA LEU A 139 -23.07 -16.19 16.77
C LEU A 139 -24.34 -16.87 16.26
N GLN A 140 -24.99 -17.67 17.10
CA GLN A 140 -26.23 -18.36 16.74
C GLN A 140 -27.31 -17.35 16.37
N TYR A 141 -27.45 -16.25 17.13
CA TYR A 141 -28.39 -15.19 16.80
C TYR A 141 -28.12 -14.57 15.42
N ALA A 142 -26.86 -14.27 15.07
CA ALA A 142 -26.53 -13.74 13.74
C ALA A 142 -26.91 -14.73 12.63
N VAL A 143 -26.59 -16.02 12.80
CA VAL A 143 -26.91 -17.08 11.84
C VAL A 143 -28.44 -17.26 11.68
N ASP A 144 -29.18 -17.28 12.79
CA ASP A 144 -30.64 -17.43 12.81
C ASP A 144 -31.35 -16.28 12.06
N HIS A 145 -30.70 -15.12 11.98
CA HIS A 145 -31.19 -13.94 11.26
C HIS A 145 -30.60 -13.80 9.85
N GLY A 146 -29.90 -14.82 9.36
CA GLY A 146 -29.44 -14.91 7.98
C GLY A 146 -28.12 -14.19 7.67
N LEU A 147 -27.40 -13.72 8.69
CA LEU A 147 -26.08 -13.10 8.48
C LEU A 147 -25.00 -14.17 8.28
N ARG A 148 -24.11 -13.92 7.31
CA ARG A 148 -22.80 -14.56 7.27
C ARG A 148 -21.98 -14.06 8.46
N THR A 149 -21.19 -14.96 9.05
CA THR A 149 -20.48 -14.63 10.29
C THR A 149 -18.98 -14.67 10.15
N ARG A 150 -18.33 -13.82 10.95
CA ARG A 150 -16.89 -13.82 11.15
C ARG A 150 -16.60 -13.71 12.64
N ALA A 151 -15.83 -14.65 13.18
CA ALA A 151 -15.45 -14.67 14.58
C ALA A 151 -14.13 -13.92 14.78
N HIS A 152 -14.16 -12.77 15.45
CA HIS A 152 -12.95 -12.01 15.78
C HIS A 152 -12.40 -12.48 17.12
N LEU A 153 -11.42 -13.39 17.08
CA LEU A 153 -10.77 -13.94 18.27
C LEU A 153 -9.77 -12.92 18.83
N GLU A 154 -10.28 -11.89 19.49
CA GLU A 154 -9.51 -10.76 20.03
C GLU A 154 -8.49 -11.26 21.07
N ASP A 155 -7.24 -10.82 20.87
CA ASP A 155 -6.09 -11.09 21.74
C ASP A 155 -5.67 -12.57 21.78
N MET A 156 -5.89 -13.31 20.69
CA MET A 156 -5.55 -14.73 20.55
C MET A 156 -4.06 -15.01 20.74
N THR A 157 -3.18 -14.05 20.41
CA THR A 157 -1.72 -14.19 20.58
C THR A 157 -1.26 -14.11 22.05
N ARG A 158 -2.19 -13.94 22.99
CA ARG A 158 -1.96 -14.00 24.44
C ARG A 158 -2.97 -14.91 25.16
N ALA A 159 -3.69 -15.74 24.42
CA ALA A 159 -4.73 -16.62 24.95
C ALA A 159 -4.24 -18.06 25.13
N ASP A 160 -4.96 -18.84 25.93
CA ASP A 160 -4.78 -20.29 25.99
C ASP A 160 -5.50 -20.96 24.82
N ASN A 161 -4.76 -21.13 23.72
CA ASN A 161 -5.33 -21.61 22.48
C ASN A 161 -5.79 -23.07 22.57
N TYR A 162 -5.02 -23.95 23.24
CA TYR A 162 -5.40 -25.36 23.37
C TYR A 162 -6.50 -25.58 24.39
N GLY A 163 -6.46 -24.88 25.53
CA GLY A 163 -7.42 -25.05 26.63
C GLY A 163 -8.75 -24.33 26.41
N PHE A 164 -8.82 -23.38 25.47
CA PHE A 164 -10.04 -22.57 25.27
C PHE A 164 -10.33 -22.21 23.83
N VAL A 165 -9.41 -21.56 23.12
CA VAL A 165 -9.73 -20.95 21.82
C VAL A 165 -10.03 -21.99 20.74
N PHE A 166 -9.21 -23.03 20.61
CA PHE A 166 -9.45 -24.12 19.65
C PHE A 166 -10.72 -24.93 19.95
N PRO A 167 -11.04 -25.30 21.21
CA PRO A 167 -12.36 -25.81 21.57
C PRO A 167 -13.53 -24.89 21.18
N LEU A 168 -13.41 -23.58 21.44
CA LEU A 168 -14.42 -22.59 21.05
C LEU A 168 -14.59 -22.57 19.52
N VAL A 169 -13.50 -22.54 18.75
CA VAL A 169 -13.54 -22.56 17.27
C VAL A 169 -14.26 -23.80 16.75
N LYS A 170 -14.06 -24.98 17.35
CA LYS A 170 -14.80 -26.20 16.95
C LYS A 170 -16.31 -26.02 17.08
N LYS A 171 -16.78 -25.44 18.19
CA LYS A 171 -18.20 -25.13 18.41
C LYS A 171 -18.72 -24.07 17.44
N ILE A 172 -17.90 -23.05 17.13
CA ILE A 172 -18.23 -22.06 16.09
C ILE A 172 -18.44 -22.75 14.73
N MET A 173 -17.56 -23.68 14.35
CA MET A 173 -17.68 -24.44 13.08
C MET A 173 -18.88 -25.40 13.06
N GLU A 174 -19.37 -25.85 14.22
CA GLU A 174 -20.61 -26.64 14.31
C GLU A 174 -21.85 -25.79 14.03
N ILE A 175 -21.84 -24.52 14.42
CA ILE A 175 -22.93 -23.56 14.20
C ILE A 175 -22.89 -23.01 12.76
N ASP A 176 -21.71 -22.53 12.33
CA ASP A 176 -21.49 -21.99 10.98
C ASP A 176 -20.18 -22.54 10.39
N PRO A 177 -20.26 -23.63 9.59
CA PRO A 177 -19.10 -24.23 8.93
C PRO A 177 -18.38 -23.32 7.92
N ASN A 178 -18.95 -22.18 7.58
CA ASN A 178 -18.37 -21.21 6.64
C ASN A 178 -17.87 -19.94 7.36
N CYS A 179 -18.09 -19.82 8.68
CA CYS A 179 -17.64 -18.69 9.49
C CYS A 179 -16.16 -18.40 9.25
N ILE A 180 -15.84 -17.13 9.01
CA ILE A 180 -14.46 -16.69 8.87
C ILE A 180 -13.84 -16.59 10.27
N ILE A 181 -12.81 -17.39 10.55
CA ILE A 181 -12.08 -17.32 11.82
C ILE A 181 -10.97 -16.29 11.70
N ARG A 182 -11.15 -15.13 12.34
CA ARG A 182 -10.15 -14.06 12.36
C ARG A 182 -9.25 -14.20 13.59
N VAL A 183 -7.97 -14.50 13.33
CA VAL A 183 -6.89 -14.53 14.31
C VAL A 183 -6.43 -13.09 14.54
N CYS A 184 -6.79 -12.53 15.69
CA CYS A 184 -6.43 -11.17 16.04
C CYS A 184 -5.19 -11.14 16.93
N ASP A 185 -4.10 -10.59 16.41
CA ASP A 185 -2.94 -10.19 17.20
C ASP A 185 -3.11 -8.74 17.67
N THR A 186 -3.95 -8.58 18.69
CA THR A 186 -4.47 -7.28 19.15
C THR A 186 -3.40 -6.29 19.60
N VAL A 187 -2.22 -6.77 20.02
CA VAL A 187 -1.14 -5.94 20.57
C VAL A 187 0.22 -6.22 19.92
N GLY A 188 0.26 -6.90 18.76
CA GLY A 188 1.46 -7.04 17.93
C GLY A 188 2.48 -8.12 18.37
N TYR A 189 2.11 -9.10 19.20
CA TYR A 189 3.04 -10.17 19.63
C TYR A 189 3.22 -11.29 18.60
N GLY A 190 2.39 -11.34 17.58
CA GLY A 190 2.36 -12.37 16.55
C GLY A 190 3.66 -12.40 15.76
N MET A 191 4.40 -13.50 15.89
CA MET A 191 5.69 -13.68 15.23
C MET A 191 5.56 -14.50 13.95
N PRO A 192 6.21 -14.10 12.84
CA PRO A 192 6.13 -14.77 11.55
C PRO A 192 7.05 -16.00 11.41
N PHE A 193 7.72 -16.45 12.49
CA PHE A 193 8.78 -17.45 12.40
C PHE A 193 8.31 -18.86 12.74
N MET A 194 8.83 -19.86 12.02
CA MET A 194 8.41 -21.26 12.09
C MET A 194 8.66 -21.98 13.42
N ASN A 195 9.68 -21.53 14.16
CA ASN A 195 10.13 -22.14 15.41
C ASN A 195 9.53 -21.48 16.66
N ILE A 196 8.58 -20.56 16.48
CA ILE A 196 7.87 -19.94 17.59
C ILE A 196 6.61 -20.77 17.84
N ASP A 197 6.45 -21.18 19.10
CA ASP A 197 5.27 -21.91 19.55
C ASP A 197 4.14 -20.95 19.98
N GLU A 198 3.01 -21.52 20.34
CA GLU A 198 1.88 -20.81 20.92
C GLU A 198 2.28 -20.07 22.22
N PRO A 199 1.64 -18.92 22.52
CA PRO A 199 0.57 -18.28 21.76
C PRO A 199 1.05 -17.30 20.68
N TYR A 200 2.36 -17.14 20.47
CA TYR A 200 2.88 -16.08 19.59
C TYR A 200 3.10 -16.52 18.14
N GLY A 201 3.26 -17.83 17.89
CA GLY A 201 3.60 -18.35 16.58
C GLY A 201 2.43 -18.33 15.59
N ILE A 202 2.35 -17.29 14.74
CA ILE A 202 1.32 -17.20 13.69
C ILE A 202 1.32 -18.45 12.78
N PRO A 203 2.46 -18.99 12.30
CA PRO A 203 2.47 -20.25 11.56
C PRO A 203 1.78 -21.41 12.27
N LYS A 204 1.98 -21.54 13.59
CA LYS A 204 1.46 -22.64 14.40
C LYS A 204 -0.05 -22.51 14.59
N ILE A 205 -0.53 -21.31 14.91
CA ILE A 205 -1.96 -21.00 15.04
C ILE A 205 -2.68 -21.38 13.74
N ILE A 206 -2.20 -20.84 12.62
CA ILE A 206 -2.86 -21.03 11.32
C ILE A 206 -2.82 -22.50 10.88
N GLN A 207 -1.69 -23.19 11.09
CA GLN A 207 -1.61 -24.62 10.77
C GLN A 207 -2.56 -25.46 11.62
N HIS A 208 -2.70 -25.15 12.91
CA HIS A 208 -3.63 -25.88 13.79
C HIS A 208 -5.09 -25.68 13.32
N LEU A 209 -5.49 -24.42 13.09
CA LEU A 209 -6.81 -24.09 12.54
C LEU A 209 -7.07 -24.81 11.21
N LYS A 210 -6.10 -24.79 10.30
CA LYS A 210 -6.27 -25.35 8.95
C LYS A 210 -6.25 -26.89 8.91
N LYS A 211 -5.30 -27.52 9.61
CA LYS A 211 -5.03 -28.97 9.48
C LYS A 211 -5.74 -29.82 10.53
N GLU A 212 -5.79 -29.34 11.77
CA GLU A 212 -6.33 -30.12 12.89
C GLU A 212 -7.82 -29.87 13.09
N ILE A 213 -8.28 -28.63 12.91
CA ILE A 213 -9.70 -28.27 13.03
C ILE A 213 -10.41 -28.31 11.66
N GLY A 214 -9.70 -28.06 10.57
CA GLY A 214 -10.29 -28.06 9.22
C GLY A 214 -11.01 -26.75 8.86
N VAL A 215 -10.63 -25.63 9.48
CA VAL A 215 -11.22 -24.32 9.18
C VAL A 215 -10.96 -23.95 7.72
N LYS A 216 -12.05 -23.64 6.99
CA LYS A 216 -11.97 -23.28 5.57
C LYS A 216 -11.42 -21.87 5.38
N ASN A 217 -12.01 -20.91 6.10
CA ASN A 217 -11.73 -19.49 6.00
C ASN A 217 -11.01 -18.99 7.25
N ILE A 218 -9.74 -18.65 7.10
CA ILE A 218 -8.91 -18.12 8.19
C ILE A 218 -8.40 -16.76 7.77
N GLU A 219 -8.68 -15.76 8.60
CA GLU A 219 -8.25 -14.38 8.43
C GLU A 219 -7.19 -14.01 9.46
N THR A 220 -6.10 -13.37 9.04
CA THR A 220 -5.16 -12.73 9.97
C THR A 220 -5.50 -11.26 10.16
N HIS A 221 -5.46 -10.76 11.39
CA HIS A 221 -5.61 -9.35 11.71
C HIS A 221 -4.51 -8.97 12.70
N ILE A 222 -3.48 -8.29 12.20
CA ILE A 222 -2.21 -8.14 12.91
C ILE A 222 -1.90 -6.66 13.12
N HIS A 223 -1.64 -6.30 14.38
CA HIS A 223 -1.12 -4.97 14.72
C HIS A 223 0.41 -4.89 14.56
N ASP A 224 0.92 -3.68 14.31
CA ASP A 224 2.32 -3.47 13.91
C ASP A 224 3.24 -2.93 15.03
N ASP A 225 2.90 -3.14 16.31
CA ASP A 225 3.64 -2.58 17.46
C ASP A 225 5.14 -2.93 17.47
N TYR A 226 5.51 -4.10 16.91
CA TYR A 226 6.90 -4.55 16.79
C TYR A 226 7.42 -4.57 15.34
N GLY A 227 6.66 -4.06 14.37
CA GLY A 227 7.03 -4.05 12.95
C GLY A 227 6.86 -5.38 12.22
N PHE A 228 6.01 -6.28 12.74
CA PHE A 228 5.75 -7.59 12.15
C PHE A 228 4.43 -7.70 11.39
N GLY A 229 3.59 -6.66 11.33
CA GLY A 229 2.25 -6.70 10.74
C GLY A 229 2.22 -7.31 9.35
N ALA A 230 2.83 -6.63 8.37
CA ALA A 230 2.86 -7.12 7.00
C ALA A 230 3.52 -8.51 6.87
N ALA A 231 4.62 -8.75 7.61
CA ALA A 231 5.33 -10.02 7.58
C ALA A 231 4.47 -11.19 8.11
N SER A 232 3.81 -11.01 9.24
CA SER A 232 2.93 -11.99 9.88
C SER A 232 1.65 -12.23 9.07
N SER A 233 1.07 -11.19 8.46
CA SER A 233 -0.05 -11.33 7.52
C SER A 233 0.34 -12.19 6.30
N ILE A 234 1.47 -11.89 5.65
CA ILE A 234 1.99 -12.67 4.50
C ILE A 234 2.29 -14.10 4.92
N THR A 235 2.96 -14.31 6.04
CA THR A 235 3.23 -15.64 6.59
C THR A 235 1.95 -16.44 6.78
N GLY A 236 0.86 -15.82 7.23
CA GLY A 236 -0.45 -16.48 7.32
C GLY A 236 -0.85 -17.22 6.04
N PHE A 237 -0.68 -16.60 4.88
CA PHE A 237 -1.01 -17.21 3.57
C PHE A 237 -0.16 -18.45 3.28
N TRP A 238 1.12 -18.44 3.65
CA TRP A 238 2.00 -19.61 3.50
C TRP A 238 1.63 -20.77 4.42
N HIS A 239 0.85 -20.52 5.48
CA HIS A 239 0.49 -21.53 6.48
C HIS A 239 -0.96 -22.00 6.40
N GLY A 240 -1.78 -21.40 5.53
CA GLY A 240 -3.12 -21.87 5.20
C GLY A 240 -4.22 -20.83 5.40
N ALA A 241 -3.88 -19.61 5.83
CA ALA A 241 -4.82 -18.49 5.81
C ALA A 241 -5.16 -18.11 4.37
N ASN A 242 -6.39 -17.65 4.17
CA ASN A 242 -6.89 -17.19 2.88
C ASN A 242 -7.50 -15.79 2.93
N TRP A 243 -7.57 -15.18 4.12
CA TRP A 243 -7.97 -13.81 4.32
C TRP A 243 -6.91 -13.06 5.12
N THR A 244 -6.79 -11.75 4.92
CA THR A 244 -6.10 -10.86 5.87
C THR A 244 -6.85 -9.55 5.98
N SER A 245 -6.96 -9.05 7.21
CA SER A 245 -7.48 -7.73 7.53
C SER A 245 -6.34 -6.73 7.59
N VAL A 246 -6.46 -5.64 6.85
CA VAL A 246 -5.43 -4.60 6.70
C VAL A 246 -6.04 -3.22 6.77
N THR A 247 -5.19 -2.21 6.90
CA THR A 247 -5.58 -0.82 6.67
C THR A 247 -4.59 -0.16 5.71
N PHE A 248 -5.08 0.82 4.96
CA PHE A 248 -4.25 1.60 4.07
C PHE A 248 -3.32 2.52 4.87
N LEU A 249 -2.03 2.56 4.51
CA LEU A 249 -0.95 3.19 5.30
C LEU A 249 -0.74 2.59 6.69
N GLY A 250 -1.39 1.46 6.99
CA GLY A 250 -1.29 0.80 8.29
C GLY A 250 -1.92 1.60 9.43
N ILE A 251 -2.82 2.56 9.17
CA ILE A 251 -3.44 3.35 10.24
C ILE A 251 -4.26 2.48 11.21
N GLY A 252 -4.36 2.90 12.47
CA GLY A 252 -5.15 2.23 13.50
C GLY A 252 -4.71 2.59 14.91
N GLU A 253 -5.13 1.79 15.88
CA GLU A 253 -4.68 1.92 17.27
C GLU A 253 -3.15 1.81 17.39
N ARG A 254 -2.53 2.67 18.23
CA ARG A 254 -1.09 2.65 18.56
C ARG A 254 -0.19 2.77 17.32
N ALA A 255 0.61 1.74 17.02
CA ALA A 255 1.44 1.64 15.82
C ALA A 255 0.64 1.25 14.56
N GLY A 256 -0.63 0.89 14.73
CA GLY A 256 -1.55 0.61 13.65
C GLY A 256 -1.62 -0.87 13.28
N ASN A 257 -2.00 -1.13 12.03
CA ASN A 257 -2.28 -2.45 11.48
C ASN A 257 -1.29 -2.82 10.36
N SER A 258 -1.32 -4.07 9.92
CA SER A 258 -0.70 -4.49 8.66
C SER A 258 -1.03 -3.55 7.50
N GLU A 259 0.01 -3.05 6.83
CA GLU A 259 -0.11 -2.08 5.74
C GLU A 259 -0.57 -2.75 4.44
N MET A 260 -1.77 -2.37 3.99
CA MET A 260 -2.40 -2.88 2.77
C MET A 260 -1.47 -2.76 1.56
N GLU A 261 -0.92 -1.57 1.32
CA GLU A 261 -0.16 -1.27 0.11
C GLU A 261 1.10 -2.13 -0.03
N LYS A 262 1.73 -2.51 1.08
CA LYS A 262 2.90 -3.41 1.08
C LYS A 262 2.50 -4.84 0.71
N ILE A 263 1.41 -5.33 1.31
CA ILE A 263 0.93 -6.70 1.09
C ILE A 263 0.45 -6.86 -0.35
N LEU A 264 -0.39 -5.94 -0.83
CA LEU A 264 -0.93 -5.99 -2.19
C LEU A 264 0.17 -5.94 -3.25
N LEU A 265 1.14 -5.03 -3.09
CA LEU A 265 2.29 -4.96 -3.98
C LEU A 265 3.06 -6.28 -4.01
N PHE A 266 3.39 -6.83 -2.86
CA PHE A 266 4.13 -8.09 -2.80
C PHE A 266 3.36 -9.24 -3.46
N LEU A 267 2.05 -9.35 -3.22
CA LEU A 267 1.22 -10.35 -3.85
C LEU A 267 1.22 -10.20 -5.37
N ALA A 268 0.91 -9.01 -5.90
CA ALA A 268 0.82 -8.77 -7.34
C ALA A 268 2.17 -8.95 -8.07
N ASP A 269 3.25 -8.44 -7.48
CA ASP A 269 4.57 -8.45 -8.10
C ASP A 269 5.28 -9.81 -7.97
N ARG A 270 5.21 -10.45 -6.79
CA ARG A 270 6.06 -11.59 -6.44
C ARG A 270 5.35 -12.93 -6.35
N VAL A 271 4.01 -12.98 -6.33
CA VAL A 271 3.26 -14.24 -6.20
C VAL A 271 2.55 -14.58 -7.51
N GLU A 272 2.57 -15.85 -7.91
CA GLU A 272 1.89 -16.32 -9.12
C GLU A 272 0.37 -16.24 -8.99
N GLY A 273 -0.31 -15.76 -10.04
CA GLY A 273 -1.77 -15.72 -10.12
C GLY A 273 -2.44 -14.55 -9.38
N PHE A 274 -1.68 -13.50 -9.04
CA PHE A 274 -2.15 -12.34 -8.27
C PHE A 274 -2.33 -11.07 -9.11
N ASP A 275 -2.89 -11.21 -10.31
CA ASP A 275 -3.08 -10.10 -11.25
C ASP A 275 -4.44 -9.38 -11.04
N LYS A 276 -5.15 -9.67 -9.94
CA LYS A 276 -6.52 -9.17 -9.68
C LYS A 276 -6.59 -7.78 -9.03
N TYR A 277 -5.50 -7.29 -8.44
CA TYR A 277 -5.49 -5.98 -7.79
C TYR A 277 -4.91 -4.91 -8.71
N ASN A 278 -5.61 -3.79 -8.83
CA ASN A 278 -5.14 -2.62 -9.55
C ASN A 278 -4.42 -1.68 -8.57
N LEU A 279 -3.09 -1.60 -8.66
CA LEU A 279 -2.29 -0.81 -7.72
C LEU A 279 -2.04 0.63 -8.17
N GLU A 280 -2.46 1.01 -9.38
CA GLU A 280 -2.32 2.37 -9.90
C GLU A 280 -2.91 3.47 -8.97
N PRO A 281 -4.04 3.27 -8.27
CA PRO A 281 -4.59 4.26 -7.35
C PRO A 281 -3.76 4.48 -6.07
N VAL A 282 -2.83 3.58 -5.71
CA VAL A 282 -2.19 3.56 -4.40
C VAL A 282 -1.47 4.87 -4.06
N THR A 283 -0.71 5.43 -5.00
CA THR A 283 0.00 6.70 -4.76
C THR A 283 -0.96 7.89 -4.61
N ARG A 284 -2.04 7.97 -5.40
CA ARG A 284 -3.04 9.05 -5.24
C ARG A 284 -3.86 8.88 -3.96
N PHE A 285 -4.13 7.65 -3.56
CA PHE A 285 -4.81 7.36 -2.31
C PHE A 285 -3.96 7.84 -1.11
N ALA A 286 -2.64 7.59 -1.11
CA ALA A 286 -1.75 8.13 -0.09
C ALA A 286 -1.72 9.66 -0.05
N LYS A 287 -1.75 10.33 -1.22
CA LYS A 287 -1.84 11.79 -1.30
C LYS A 287 -3.17 12.31 -0.74
N PHE A 288 -4.28 11.63 -1.01
CA PHE A 288 -5.59 11.94 -0.42
C PHE A 288 -5.54 11.83 1.11
N MET A 289 -4.99 10.74 1.64
CA MET A 289 -4.84 10.55 3.09
C MET A 289 -3.97 11.64 3.73
N GLU A 290 -2.85 12.02 3.10
CA GLU A 290 -1.99 13.11 3.58
C GLU A 290 -2.70 14.47 3.58
N LYS A 291 -3.42 14.79 2.49
CA LYS A 291 -4.06 16.09 2.30
C LYS A 291 -5.33 16.27 3.12
N GLU A 292 -6.23 15.30 3.09
CA GLU A 292 -7.58 15.42 3.65
C GLU A 292 -7.64 14.96 5.11
N LEU A 293 -6.76 14.04 5.53
CA LEU A 293 -6.73 13.54 6.91
C LEU A 293 -5.56 14.09 7.75
N GLY A 294 -4.67 14.88 7.14
CA GLY A 294 -3.50 15.45 7.83
C GLY A 294 -2.45 14.42 8.25
N LEU A 295 -2.48 13.23 7.64
CA LEU A 295 -1.49 12.19 7.88
C LEU A 295 -0.13 12.58 7.31
N ARG A 296 0.94 12.39 8.08
CA ARG A 296 2.30 12.58 7.56
C ARG A 296 2.81 11.28 6.95
N VAL A 297 2.98 11.23 5.64
CA VAL A 297 3.62 10.09 4.97
C VAL A 297 5.15 10.31 4.96
N PRO A 298 5.96 9.46 5.62
CA PRO A 298 7.41 9.57 5.55
C PRO A 298 7.91 9.53 4.11
N ARG A 299 8.93 10.34 3.79
CA ARG A 299 9.51 10.38 2.43
C ARG A 299 9.99 9.01 1.96
N ASN A 300 10.47 8.17 2.88
CA ASN A 300 10.97 6.82 2.63
C ASN A 300 9.95 5.72 2.97
N LYS A 301 8.66 6.05 3.16
CA LYS A 301 7.61 5.05 3.39
C LYS A 301 7.56 4.11 2.19
N ALA A 302 7.63 2.80 2.40
CA ALA A 302 7.55 1.84 1.31
C ALA A 302 6.28 2.05 0.47
N VAL A 303 6.36 1.76 -0.83
CA VAL A 303 5.28 1.86 -1.82
C VAL A 303 4.83 3.27 -2.18
N VAL A 304 4.64 4.15 -1.20
CA VAL A 304 3.99 5.47 -1.41
C VAL A 304 4.85 6.69 -1.04
N GLY A 305 6.02 6.46 -0.46
CA GLY A 305 6.92 7.54 -0.02
C GLY A 305 7.50 8.30 -1.21
N LYS A 306 7.51 9.63 -1.12
CA LYS A 306 7.98 10.53 -2.20
C LYS A 306 9.41 10.25 -2.68
N ASN A 307 10.26 9.61 -1.87
CA ASN A 307 11.66 9.35 -2.19
C ASN A 307 11.95 7.90 -2.61
N ILE A 308 11.00 6.96 -2.56
CA ILE A 308 11.34 5.55 -2.82
C ILE A 308 11.71 5.27 -4.28
N PHE A 309 11.30 6.16 -5.19
CA PHE A 309 11.67 6.15 -6.60
C PHE A 309 12.58 7.33 -6.97
N ALA A 310 13.15 8.01 -5.96
CA ALA A 310 14.06 9.12 -6.16
C ALA A 310 15.51 8.63 -6.14
N HIS A 311 16.28 8.98 -7.17
CA HIS A 311 17.69 8.63 -7.29
C HIS A 311 18.54 9.89 -7.38
N GLU A 312 19.48 10.04 -6.45
CA GLU A 312 20.34 11.23 -6.33
C GLU A 312 21.82 10.87 -6.53
N SER A 313 22.28 9.83 -5.82
CA SER A 313 23.65 9.34 -5.88
C SER A 313 24.06 9.03 -7.32
N GLY A 314 25.18 9.61 -7.77
CA GLY A 314 25.63 9.54 -9.15
C GLY A 314 25.76 8.11 -9.70
N ILE A 315 26.13 7.14 -8.86
CA ILE A 315 26.24 5.72 -9.27
C ILE A 315 24.84 5.10 -9.45
N HIS A 316 23.93 5.35 -8.51
CA HIS A 316 22.58 4.79 -8.55
C HIS A 316 21.77 5.37 -9.72
N ALA A 317 21.73 6.70 -9.82
CA ALA A 317 21.00 7.40 -10.87
C ALA A 317 21.54 7.05 -12.27
N ALA A 318 22.86 6.97 -12.46
CA ALA A 318 23.43 6.50 -13.73
C ALA A 318 23.13 5.02 -14.02
N GLY A 319 23.03 4.18 -12.98
CA GLY A 319 22.65 2.78 -13.14
C GLY A 319 21.19 2.60 -13.53
N VAL A 320 20.29 3.39 -12.95
CA VAL A 320 18.85 3.40 -13.29
C VAL A 320 18.63 3.89 -14.72
N LEU A 321 19.36 4.91 -15.16
CA LEU A 321 19.32 5.38 -16.55
C LEU A 321 19.73 4.32 -17.57
N LYS A 322 20.58 3.37 -17.19
CA LYS A 322 20.98 2.24 -18.05
C LYS A 322 19.98 1.11 -18.02
N ASN A 323 19.58 0.71 -16.82
CA ASN A 323 18.54 -0.29 -16.57
C ASN A 323 17.94 -0.05 -15.18
N PRO A 324 16.66 0.36 -15.07
CA PRO A 324 16.00 0.59 -13.78
C PRO A 324 16.06 -0.61 -12.83
N PHE A 325 16.06 -1.83 -13.36
CA PHE A 325 16.16 -3.08 -12.60
C PHE A 325 17.39 -3.16 -11.68
N ASN A 326 18.45 -2.39 -11.97
CA ASN A 326 19.65 -2.35 -11.13
C ASN A 326 19.38 -1.87 -9.69
N TYR A 327 18.43 -0.95 -9.51
CA TYR A 327 18.21 -0.25 -8.24
C TYR A 327 16.76 -0.04 -7.86
N GLU A 328 15.81 -0.33 -8.76
CA GLU A 328 14.39 -0.25 -8.45
C GLU A 328 13.84 -1.67 -8.26
N PRO A 329 13.28 -1.99 -7.08
CA PRO A 329 12.75 -3.32 -6.80
C PRO A 329 11.52 -3.67 -7.64
N TYR A 330 10.78 -2.65 -8.09
CA TYR A 330 9.62 -2.73 -8.97
C TYR A 330 9.48 -1.38 -9.70
N PRO A 331 8.88 -1.35 -10.90
CA PRO A 331 8.66 -0.11 -11.62
C PRO A 331 7.69 0.82 -10.86
N PRO A 332 7.95 2.14 -10.78
CA PRO A 332 7.09 3.08 -10.08
C PRO A 332 5.65 3.12 -10.60
N GLU A 333 5.48 2.91 -11.90
CA GLU A 333 4.20 2.98 -12.60
C GLU A 333 3.23 1.91 -12.08
N LEU A 334 3.75 0.79 -11.54
CA LEU A 334 2.95 -0.29 -10.96
C LEU A 334 2.03 0.23 -9.85
N VAL A 335 2.45 1.25 -9.10
CA VAL A 335 1.71 1.78 -7.94
C VAL A 335 1.21 3.22 -8.15
N GLY A 336 1.17 3.66 -9.41
CA GLY A 336 0.86 5.05 -9.79
C GLY A 336 1.93 6.05 -9.36
N GLY A 337 3.16 5.59 -9.15
CA GLY A 337 4.32 6.39 -8.83
C GLY A 337 5.01 6.94 -10.07
N THR A 338 6.03 7.75 -9.85
CA THR A 338 6.90 8.26 -10.93
C THR A 338 8.33 8.26 -10.44
N ARG A 339 9.25 7.84 -11.31
CA ARG A 339 10.69 7.91 -11.07
C ARG A 339 11.13 9.37 -11.01
N LEU A 340 11.98 9.70 -10.03
CA LEU A 340 12.54 11.03 -9.86
C LEU A 340 14.06 10.95 -9.91
N LEU A 341 14.69 11.77 -10.74
CA LEU A 341 16.14 11.98 -10.72
C LEU A 341 16.42 13.32 -10.05
N LEU A 342 17.12 13.28 -8.92
CA LEU A 342 17.48 14.46 -8.15
C LEU A 342 18.94 14.85 -8.42
N ILE A 343 19.20 16.15 -8.41
CA ILE A 343 20.57 16.67 -8.50
C ILE A 343 21.00 17.15 -7.11
N GLY A 344 21.97 16.47 -6.53
CA GLY A 344 22.56 16.75 -5.23
C GLY A 344 24.08 16.88 -5.27
N ASP A 345 24.70 16.87 -4.09
CA ASP A 345 26.15 17.00 -3.87
C ASP A 345 26.98 15.90 -4.56
N SER A 346 26.39 14.73 -4.70
CA SER A 346 27.00 13.50 -5.21
C SER A 346 26.52 13.13 -6.61
N SER A 347 25.76 14.02 -7.27
CA SER A 347 25.24 13.76 -8.60
C SER A 347 26.34 13.83 -9.65
N GLY A 348 26.44 12.75 -10.43
CA GLY A 348 27.39 12.66 -11.53
C GLY A 348 26.95 13.49 -12.74
N LEU A 349 27.92 13.80 -13.61
CA LEU A 349 27.72 14.53 -14.86
C LEU A 349 26.59 13.95 -15.72
N GLU A 350 26.43 12.62 -15.73
CA GLU A 350 25.40 11.94 -16.52
C GLU A 350 23.97 12.30 -16.08
N VAL A 351 23.75 12.41 -14.77
CA VAL A 351 22.45 12.75 -14.19
C VAL A 351 22.09 14.18 -14.52
N ILE A 352 23.06 15.09 -14.33
CA ILE A 352 22.91 16.52 -14.65
C ILE A 352 22.61 16.69 -16.14
N ARG A 353 23.34 15.99 -17.01
CA ARG A 353 23.13 16.00 -18.46
C ARG A 353 21.72 15.54 -18.83
N HIS A 354 21.28 14.43 -18.27
CA HIS A 354 19.95 13.89 -18.54
C HIS A 354 18.85 14.86 -18.10
N LYS A 355 18.94 15.42 -16.89
CA LYS A 355 17.98 16.39 -16.35
C LYS A 355 17.96 17.71 -17.14
N ILE A 356 19.11 18.20 -17.61
CA ILE A 356 19.18 19.36 -18.50
C ILE A 356 18.49 19.05 -19.83
N GLN A 357 18.74 17.88 -20.41
CA GLN A 357 18.12 17.46 -21.67
C GLN A 357 16.60 17.31 -21.53
N GLU A 358 16.13 16.70 -20.44
CA GLU A 358 14.70 16.63 -20.09
C GLU A 358 14.08 18.04 -20.00
N THR A 359 14.74 18.96 -19.28
CA THR A 359 14.26 20.34 -19.11
C THR A 359 14.20 21.08 -20.44
N LEU A 360 15.23 20.92 -21.29
CA LEU A 360 15.25 21.50 -22.65
C LEU A 360 14.14 20.96 -23.53
N ASN A 361 13.91 19.64 -23.49
CA ASN A 361 12.84 19.02 -24.27
C ASN A 361 11.48 19.57 -23.87
N ASN A 362 11.22 19.67 -22.57
CA ASN A 362 9.96 20.21 -22.04
C ASN A 362 9.77 21.69 -22.39
N LEU A 363 10.84 22.48 -22.36
CA LEU A 363 10.77 23.92 -22.61
C LEU A 363 10.60 24.26 -24.09
N LEU A 364 11.22 23.49 -24.98
CA LEU A 364 11.25 23.75 -26.41
C LEU A 364 10.25 22.89 -27.21
N ASP A 365 9.60 21.92 -26.56
CA ASP A 365 8.71 20.93 -27.17
C ASP A 365 9.37 20.18 -28.34
N VAL A 366 10.65 19.82 -28.19
CA VAL A 366 11.45 19.08 -29.18
C VAL A 366 12.43 18.11 -28.53
N GLU A 367 12.83 17.05 -29.22
CA GLU A 367 13.91 16.19 -28.77
C GLU A 367 15.28 16.86 -28.96
N THR A 368 16.00 17.06 -27.86
CA THR A 368 17.36 17.60 -27.83
C THR A 368 18.37 16.51 -27.42
N ILE A 369 19.62 16.71 -27.83
CA ILE A 369 20.75 15.87 -27.40
C ILE A 369 21.80 16.79 -26.78
N VAL A 370 22.18 16.50 -25.55
CA VAL A 370 23.28 17.19 -24.85
C VAL A 370 24.44 16.21 -24.71
N GLU A 371 25.57 16.52 -25.34
CA GLU A 371 26.78 15.71 -25.28
C GLU A 371 27.50 15.85 -23.93
N LYS A 372 28.25 14.83 -23.51
CA LYS A 372 28.92 14.84 -22.19
C LYS A 372 30.03 15.87 -22.08
N ASP A 373 30.64 16.26 -23.20
CA ASP A 373 31.70 17.27 -23.28
C ASP A 373 31.15 18.67 -23.59
N ASP A 374 29.83 18.87 -23.59
CA ASP A 374 29.22 20.19 -23.80
C ASP A 374 29.70 21.17 -22.72
N ARG A 375 30.33 22.26 -23.16
CA ARG A 375 30.90 23.29 -22.28
C ARG A 375 29.86 23.95 -21.38
N ARG A 376 28.60 24.03 -21.82
CA ARG A 376 27.48 24.60 -21.05
C ARG A 376 27.11 23.66 -19.89
N LEU A 377 27.03 22.37 -20.17
CA LEU A 377 26.82 21.32 -19.17
C LEU A 377 27.93 21.36 -18.10
N LEU A 378 29.20 21.37 -18.52
CA LEU A 378 30.34 21.41 -17.59
C LEU A 378 30.35 22.67 -16.71
N LYS A 379 29.91 23.82 -17.25
CA LYS A 379 29.74 25.05 -16.46
C LYS A 379 28.63 24.92 -15.43
N ILE A 380 27.46 24.38 -15.81
CA ILE A 380 26.35 24.15 -14.87
C ILE A 380 26.80 23.20 -13.76
N GLN A 381 27.48 22.10 -14.09
CA GLN A 381 28.03 21.18 -13.09
C GLN A 381 28.97 21.92 -12.12
N THR A 382 29.86 22.77 -12.63
CA THR A 382 30.79 23.53 -11.79
C THR A 382 30.07 24.52 -10.87
N GLU A 383 29.04 25.21 -11.37
CA GLU A 383 28.22 26.12 -10.55
C GLU A 383 27.45 25.35 -9.47
N ILE A 384 26.87 24.19 -9.81
CA ILE A 384 26.17 23.32 -8.85
C ILE A 384 27.14 22.81 -7.77
N GLN A 385 28.32 22.32 -8.15
CA GLN A 385 29.32 21.85 -7.18
C GLN A 385 29.76 22.96 -6.23
N LYS A 386 29.89 24.19 -6.74
CA LYS A 386 30.23 25.36 -5.91
C LYS A 386 29.20 25.62 -4.82
N LEU A 387 27.90 25.40 -5.09
CA LEU A 387 26.84 25.57 -4.09
C LEU A 387 27.04 24.63 -2.89
N TYR A 388 27.45 23.38 -3.14
CA TYR A 388 27.69 22.40 -2.08
C TYR A 388 29.03 22.63 -1.39
N ASP A 389 30.12 22.79 -2.15
CA ASP A 389 31.48 22.83 -1.61
C ASP A 389 31.82 24.15 -0.89
N LYS A 390 31.23 25.27 -1.33
CA LYS A 390 31.59 26.61 -0.82
C LYS A 390 30.45 27.34 -0.14
N GLU A 391 29.23 27.09 -0.58
CA GLU A 391 28.04 27.79 -0.08
C GLU A 391 27.23 26.92 0.90
N GLU A 392 27.76 25.74 1.25
CA GLU A 392 27.24 24.82 2.27
C GLU A 392 25.76 24.47 2.06
N ARG A 393 25.34 24.34 0.80
CA ARG A 393 23.96 23.95 0.45
C ARG A 393 23.62 22.58 1.06
N VAL A 394 22.41 22.47 1.63
CA VAL A 394 21.90 21.25 2.28
C VAL A 394 20.64 20.66 1.60
N SER A 395 20.31 21.13 0.39
CA SER A 395 19.16 20.68 -0.40
C SER A 395 19.57 20.28 -1.81
N CYS A 396 18.80 19.40 -2.45
CA CYS A 396 18.93 19.13 -3.88
C CYS A 396 18.61 20.40 -4.70
N ILE A 397 19.13 20.49 -5.92
CA ILE A 397 18.72 21.50 -6.91
C ILE A 397 17.27 21.21 -7.32
N SER A 398 16.40 22.21 -7.20
CA SER A 398 15.01 22.12 -7.65
C SER A 398 14.91 22.18 -9.17
N ASP A 399 13.78 21.71 -9.73
CA ASP A 399 13.52 21.83 -11.17
C ASP A 399 13.45 23.30 -11.62
N GLU A 400 12.98 24.21 -10.75
CA GLU A 400 12.96 25.67 -11.02
C GLU A 400 14.37 26.26 -11.12
N GLU A 401 15.27 25.87 -10.21
CA GLU A 401 16.68 26.29 -10.27
C GLU A 401 17.38 25.70 -11.49
N LEU A 402 17.11 24.43 -11.81
CA LEU A 402 17.64 23.78 -13.00
C LEU A 402 17.16 24.49 -14.27
N LEU A 403 15.89 24.85 -14.34
CA LEU A 403 15.34 25.64 -15.45
C LEU A 403 16.08 26.96 -15.60
N ALA A 404 16.35 27.68 -14.51
CA ALA A 404 17.13 28.93 -14.57
C ALA A 404 18.55 28.71 -15.11
N TYR A 405 19.21 27.60 -14.77
CA TYR A 405 20.50 27.22 -15.37
C TYR A 405 20.37 26.94 -16.87
N VAL A 406 19.35 26.19 -17.27
CA VAL A 406 19.08 25.86 -18.67
C VAL A 406 18.84 27.12 -19.49
N GLU A 407 17.95 28.00 -19.03
CA GLU A 407 17.68 29.28 -19.67
C GLU A 407 18.95 30.13 -19.81
N LYS A 408 19.71 30.28 -18.72
CA LYS A 408 20.96 31.06 -18.70
C LYS A 408 21.96 30.56 -19.76
N TYR A 409 22.24 29.26 -19.80
CA TYR A 409 23.35 28.72 -20.60
C TYR A 409 22.97 28.20 -21.98
N PHE A 410 21.73 27.75 -22.18
CA PHE A 410 21.29 27.17 -23.45
C PHE A 410 20.47 28.13 -24.31
N LEU A 411 19.78 29.12 -23.71
CA LEU A 411 18.94 30.07 -24.46
C LEU A 411 19.57 31.46 -24.56
N TYR A 412 19.97 32.04 -23.43
CA TYR A 412 20.37 33.45 -23.38
C TYR A 412 21.88 33.68 -23.56
N GLN A 413 22.71 32.73 -23.14
CA GLN A 413 24.16 32.76 -23.34
C GLN A 413 24.67 31.48 -23.99
N PRO A 414 24.30 31.19 -25.26
CA PRO A 414 25.08 30.22 -26.02
C PRO A 414 26.53 30.72 -26.00
N ILE A 415 27.45 29.90 -25.49
CA ILE A 415 28.86 30.24 -25.45
C ILE A 415 29.35 30.28 -26.91
N CYS A 416 29.24 31.43 -27.56
CA CYS A 416 29.79 31.64 -28.89
C CYS A 416 31.31 31.50 -28.78
N ASP A 417 31.88 30.56 -29.52
CA ASP A 417 33.32 30.47 -29.72
C ASP A 417 33.72 31.50 -30.78
N PRO A 418 34.60 32.48 -30.49
CA PRO A 418 35.19 33.31 -31.53
C PRO A 418 36.03 32.50 -32.53
N ALA A 419 36.35 31.23 -32.25
CA ALA A 419 37.29 30.43 -33.04
C ALA A 419 36.66 29.47 -34.08
N HIS A 420 35.34 29.40 -34.24
CA HIS A 420 34.68 28.51 -35.23
C HIS A 420 33.69 29.23 -36.16
N MET A 421 34.09 30.37 -36.74
CA MET A 421 33.58 30.74 -38.07
C MET A 421 34.27 29.86 -39.13
N GLY A 422 33.84 28.61 -39.22
CA GLY A 422 34.42 27.62 -40.14
C GLY A 422 33.47 26.46 -40.43
N GLY A 423 32.54 26.67 -41.37
CA GLY A 423 32.05 25.61 -42.26
C GLY A 423 31.16 24.50 -41.68
N GLY A 424 30.09 24.81 -40.94
CA GLY A 424 29.01 23.86 -40.66
C GLY A 424 27.92 23.91 -41.72
N LYS A 425 27.88 22.95 -42.66
CA LYS A 425 26.79 22.83 -43.65
C LYS A 425 25.47 22.46 -42.95
N LEU A 426 24.50 23.37 -42.94
CA LEU A 426 23.09 22.99 -42.85
C LEU A 426 22.72 22.19 -44.11
N LYS A 427 22.40 20.91 -43.97
CA LYS A 427 21.68 20.18 -45.02
C LYS A 427 20.21 20.55 -44.93
N SER A 428 19.77 21.53 -45.71
CA SER A 428 18.36 21.71 -45.99
C SER A 428 17.88 20.57 -46.90
N LYS A 429 16.91 19.78 -46.42
CA LYS A 429 16.04 18.99 -47.29
C LYS A 429 14.84 19.87 -47.60
N GLY A 430 14.75 20.35 -48.84
CA GLY A 430 13.59 21.09 -49.33
C GLY A 430 13.96 21.96 -50.52
N LYS A 431 13.86 21.42 -51.73
CA LYS A 431 13.79 22.23 -52.94
C LYS A 431 12.43 22.93 -52.93
N ILE A 432 12.42 24.25 -52.79
CA ILE A 432 11.31 25.08 -53.22
C ILE A 432 11.74 25.65 -54.57
N GLN A 433 10.96 25.34 -55.61
CA GLN A 433 11.05 25.95 -56.94
C GLN A 433 10.55 27.39 -56.84
N GLU A 434 11.37 28.37 -57.22
CA GLU A 434 10.92 29.73 -57.49
C GLU A 434 10.22 29.78 -58.87
N PRO A 435 9.13 30.56 -59.02
CA PRO A 435 8.48 30.75 -60.31
C PRO A 435 9.28 31.76 -61.18
N GLU A 436 9.35 31.46 -62.47
CA GLU A 436 9.95 32.34 -63.49
C GLU A 436 9.17 33.67 -63.60
N GLU A 437 9.90 34.79 -63.57
CA GLU A 437 9.38 36.11 -63.96
C GLU A 437 9.20 36.16 -65.48
N GLU A 438 7.96 36.34 -65.93
CA GLU A 438 7.63 36.82 -67.28
C GLU A 438 8.17 38.24 -67.46
N LYS A 439 8.94 38.46 -68.54
CA LYS A 439 9.18 39.79 -69.11
C LYS A 439 8.42 39.89 -70.44
N ASP A 440 7.58 40.92 -70.51
CA ASP A 440 6.96 41.60 -71.67
C ASP A 440 6.91 40.89 -73.03
#